data_AF-A0A161W8W4-F1
#
_entry.id   AF-A0A161W8W4-F1
#
_cell.length_a   1.000
_cell.length_b   1.000
_cell.length_c   1.000
_cell.angle_alpha   90.00
_cell.angle_beta   90.00
_cell.angle_gamma   90.00
#
_symmetry.space_group_name_H-M   'P 1'
#
loop_
_entity.id
_entity.type
_entity.pdbx_description
1 polymer ?
#
loop_
_entity_poly.entity_id
_entity_poly.type
_entity_poly.pdbx_seq_one_letter_code
_entity_poly.pdbx_strand_id
1 'polypeptide(L)'
;SGQGKGLWIGPFGKAKLFVRQSTLEEKINITRGYPSDNVCAINTGSMPRLGWPKMCLHDAGNALSATDLMNPNPSAIHIGASWDDINVLLGPNAGRLGRPLLSGRNWKGFSVNPYLSGQLNAEKIIELQDACAIANLRLSCPRLGNL
;
A
#
# COMPACT_ATOMS: atom_id res chain seq x y z
N SER A 1 8.92 3.86 -21.09
CA SER A 1 7.57 3.68 -21.66
C SER A 1 7.07 2.30 -21.25
N GLY A 2 6.16 2.23 -20.27
CA GLY A 2 5.68 0.96 -19.72
C GLY A 2 4.72 0.30 -20.72
N GLN A 3 5.00 -0.94 -21.12
CA GLN A 3 4.20 -1.64 -22.13
C GLN A 3 3.18 -2.64 -21.53
N GLY A 4 3.11 -2.76 -20.19
CA GLY A 4 2.40 -3.85 -19.52
C GLY A 4 3.06 -5.19 -19.88
N LYS A 5 3.80 -5.80 -18.95
CA LYS A 5 4.49 -7.08 -19.20
C LYS A 5 3.92 -8.17 -18.29
N GLY A 6 3.88 -9.41 -18.78
CA GLY A 6 3.36 -10.56 -18.03
C GLY A 6 1.92 -10.34 -17.56
N LEU A 7 1.67 -10.60 -16.28
CA LEU A 7 0.35 -10.47 -15.63
C LEU A 7 -0.26 -9.05 -15.75
N TRP A 8 0.55 -8.03 -16.04
CA TRP A 8 0.10 -6.65 -16.14
C TRP A 8 -0.46 -6.25 -17.50
N ILE A 9 -0.37 -7.10 -18.54
CA ILE A 9 -0.85 -6.76 -19.90
C ILE A 9 -2.35 -6.36 -19.88
N GLY A 10 -3.20 -7.17 -19.26
CA GLY A 10 -4.64 -6.92 -19.19
C GLY A 10 -5.00 -5.64 -18.40
N PRO A 11 -4.59 -5.53 -17.13
CA PRO A 11 -4.81 -4.33 -16.32
C PRO A 11 -4.26 -3.05 -16.97
N PHE A 12 -3.07 -3.13 -17.58
CA PHE A 12 -2.44 -1.99 -18.25
C PHE A 12 -3.25 -1.52 -19.47
N GLY A 13 -3.80 -2.45 -20.26
CA GLY A 13 -4.69 -2.12 -21.37
C GLY A 13 -5.92 -1.34 -20.91
N LYS A 14 -6.58 -1.78 -19.83
CA LYS A 14 -7.72 -1.09 -19.22
C LYS A 14 -7.34 0.30 -18.71
N ALA A 15 -6.23 0.39 -17.97
CA ALA A 15 -5.73 1.67 -17.45
C ALA A 15 -5.42 2.67 -18.59
N LYS A 16 -4.85 2.21 -19.70
CA LYS A 16 -4.58 3.07 -20.86
C LYS A 16 -5.85 3.63 -21.48
N LEU A 17 -6.91 2.82 -21.60
CA LEU A 17 -8.20 3.30 -22.11
C LEU A 17 -8.84 4.31 -21.15
N PHE A 18 -8.80 4.05 -19.86
CA PHE A 18 -9.30 4.96 -18.82
C PHE A 18 -8.56 6.31 -18.82
N VAL A 19 -7.23 6.29 -18.79
CA VAL A 19 -6.40 7.51 -18.77
C VAL A 19 -6.55 8.32 -20.06
N ARG A 20 -6.83 7.68 -21.21
CA ARG A 20 -7.12 8.38 -22.47
C ARG A 20 -8.42 9.18 -22.42
N GLN A 21 -9.41 8.74 -21.64
CA GLN A 21 -10.69 9.43 -21.50
C GLN A 21 -10.63 10.55 -20.45
N SER A 22 -9.63 10.54 -19.54
CA SER A 22 -9.51 11.52 -18.45
C SER A 22 -8.88 12.86 -18.87
N THR A 23 -9.36 13.96 -18.27
CA THR A 23 -8.78 15.30 -18.43
C THR A 23 -7.50 15.46 -17.61
N LEU A 24 -6.78 16.57 -17.79
CA LEU A 24 -5.56 16.85 -17.02
C LEU A 24 -5.88 17.06 -15.53
N GLU A 25 -6.96 17.78 -15.23
CA GLU A 25 -7.42 18.08 -13.88
C GLU A 25 -7.83 16.80 -13.16
N GLU A 26 -8.56 15.91 -13.84
CA GLU A 26 -8.93 14.60 -13.32
C GLU A 26 -7.67 13.78 -12.98
N LYS A 27 -6.67 13.76 -13.86
CA LYS A 27 -5.38 13.07 -13.62
C LYS A 27 -4.66 13.64 -12.41
N ILE A 28 -4.60 14.97 -12.30
CA ILE A 28 -3.98 15.64 -11.16
C ILE A 28 -4.72 15.24 -9.87
N ASN A 29 -6.05 15.19 -9.91
CA ASN A 29 -6.89 14.89 -8.75
C ASN A 29 -6.58 13.52 -8.14
N ILE A 30 -6.37 12.48 -8.97
CA ILE A 30 -6.04 11.13 -8.47
C ILE A 30 -4.58 10.98 -8.02
N THR A 31 -3.67 11.81 -8.55
CA THR A 31 -2.25 11.78 -8.15
C THR A 31 -1.96 12.57 -6.89
N ARG A 32 -2.89 13.42 -6.45
CA ARG A 32 -2.75 14.25 -5.26
C ARG A 32 -3.40 13.59 -4.05
N GLY A 33 -2.70 13.65 -2.92
CA GLY A 33 -3.25 13.28 -1.62
C GLY A 33 -3.99 14.43 -0.97
N TYR A 34 -5.16 14.13 -0.42
CA TYR A 34 -6.03 15.00 0.35
C TYR A 34 -6.09 14.50 1.80
N PRO A 35 -6.06 15.40 2.79
CA PRO A 35 -6.29 15.02 4.17
C PRO A 35 -7.66 14.32 4.27
N SER A 36 -7.74 13.34 5.15
CA SER A 36 -8.95 12.59 5.35
C SER A 36 -9.57 12.90 6.71
N ASP A 37 -10.90 13.00 6.72
CA ASP A 37 -11.70 13.12 7.94
C ASP A 37 -12.26 11.75 8.40
N ASN A 38 -11.90 10.66 7.69
CA ASN A 38 -12.28 9.29 8.02
C ASN A 38 -11.07 8.48 8.55
N VAL A 39 -11.22 7.15 8.67
CA VAL A 39 -10.17 6.24 9.15
C VAL A 39 -8.89 6.21 8.29
N CYS A 40 -8.93 6.73 7.06
CA CYS A 40 -7.80 6.74 6.13
C CYS A 40 -6.70 7.69 6.58
N ALA A 41 -5.44 7.26 6.39
CA ALA A 41 -4.30 8.15 6.62
C ALA A 41 -4.28 9.29 5.58
N ILE A 42 -4.65 8.99 4.34
CA ILE A 42 -4.78 9.95 3.25
C ILE A 42 -5.74 9.43 2.18
N ASN A 43 -6.44 10.32 1.49
CA ASN A 43 -7.29 9.96 0.35
C ASN A 43 -6.74 10.55 -0.95
N THR A 44 -6.99 9.91 -2.08
CA THR A 44 -6.88 10.57 -3.39
C THR A 44 -8.13 11.38 -3.71
N GLY A 45 -8.06 12.26 -4.70
CA GLY A 45 -9.27 12.80 -5.31
C GLY A 45 -10.07 11.73 -6.07
N SER A 46 -11.31 12.07 -6.44
CA SER A 46 -12.22 11.25 -7.24
C SER A 46 -12.38 11.81 -8.67
N MET A 47 -12.91 11.01 -9.60
CA MET A 47 -13.34 11.49 -10.93
C MET A 47 -14.80 11.08 -11.18
N PRO A 48 -15.78 11.88 -10.74
CA PRO A 48 -17.20 11.50 -10.84
C PRO A 48 -17.67 11.24 -12.27
N ARG A 49 -17.13 11.97 -13.26
CA ARG A 49 -17.50 11.83 -14.68
C ARG A 49 -17.16 10.46 -15.26
N LEU A 50 -16.06 9.86 -14.82
CA LEU A 50 -15.64 8.51 -15.23
C LEU A 50 -15.98 7.45 -14.18
N GLY A 51 -16.74 7.81 -13.13
CA GLY A 51 -17.11 6.89 -12.06
C GLY A 51 -15.94 6.40 -11.20
N TRP A 52 -14.82 7.14 -11.15
CA TRP A 52 -13.67 6.76 -10.33
C TRP A 52 -13.86 7.25 -8.88
N PRO A 53 -13.92 6.36 -7.89
CA PRO A 53 -14.06 6.75 -6.50
C PRO A 53 -12.77 7.39 -5.97
N LYS A 54 -12.87 8.11 -4.85
CA LYS A 54 -11.68 8.45 -4.06
C LYS A 54 -11.04 7.16 -3.56
N MET A 55 -9.71 7.11 -3.51
CA MET A 55 -9.01 5.96 -2.94
C MET A 55 -8.53 6.29 -1.54
N CYS A 56 -8.83 5.41 -0.60
CA CYS A 56 -8.30 5.46 0.75
C CYS A 56 -6.96 4.73 0.87
N LEU A 57 -5.97 5.41 1.42
CA LEU A 57 -4.69 4.85 1.82
C LEU A 57 -4.66 4.78 3.35
N HIS A 58 -4.59 3.57 3.88
CA HIS A 58 -4.59 3.33 5.32
C HIS A 58 -3.23 2.79 5.78
N ASP A 59 -2.74 3.26 6.93
CA ASP A 59 -1.49 2.74 7.49
C ASP A 59 -1.70 1.29 7.97
N ALA A 60 -0.83 0.39 7.54
CA ALA A 60 -0.82 -1.00 7.95
C ALA A 60 0.60 -1.35 8.40
N GLY A 61 0.95 -0.87 9.60
CA GLY A 61 2.27 -1.01 10.19
C GLY A 61 2.51 -2.37 10.85
N ASN A 62 2.29 -3.45 10.11
CA ASN A 62 2.67 -4.85 10.39
C ASN A 62 1.95 -5.58 11.52
N ALA A 63 1.35 -6.70 11.13
CA ALA A 63 0.72 -7.68 12.00
C ALA A 63 1.68 -8.57 12.82
N LEU A 64 2.87 -8.10 13.20
CA LEU A 64 3.80 -8.93 13.98
C LEU A 64 4.62 -8.11 15.00
N SER A 65 4.23 -8.24 16.26
CA SER A 65 5.06 -8.04 17.44
C SER A 65 4.58 -9.07 18.46
N ALA A 66 5.43 -10.02 18.84
CA ALA A 66 5.14 -11.13 19.74
C ALA A 66 4.65 -10.65 21.13
N THR A 67 3.35 -10.44 21.26
CA THR A 67 2.64 -10.24 22.53
C THR A 67 1.26 -10.86 22.40
N ASP A 68 0.91 -11.76 23.31
CA ASP A 68 -0.39 -12.40 23.38
C ASP A 68 -1.52 -11.35 23.29
N LEU A 69 -2.49 -11.60 22.41
CA LEU A 69 -3.74 -10.85 22.23
C LEU A 69 -3.72 -9.59 21.33
N MET A 70 -3.06 -9.62 20.16
CA MET A 70 -3.35 -8.62 19.12
C MET A 70 -3.41 -9.21 17.70
N ASN A 71 -4.42 -8.78 16.93
CA ASN A 71 -4.59 -9.07 15.50
C ASN A 71 -4.20 -7.79 14.74
N PRO A 72 -2.94 -7.58 14.31
CA PRO A 72 -2.51 -6.22 13.96
C PRO A 72 -2.76 -5.85 12.49
N ASN A 73 -3.79 -6.44 11.86
CA ASN A 73 -4.41 -6.00 10.63
C ASN A 73 -5.91 -6.38 10.69
N PRO A 74 -6.83 -5.59 10.08
CA PRO A 74 -8.16 -6.13 9.77
C PRO A 74 -7.97 -7.42 8.97
N SER A 75 -8.63 -8.50 9.38
CA SER A 75 -8.67 -9.75 8.61
C SER A 75 -9.02 -9.44 7.15
N ALA A 76 -8.53 -10.23 6.18
CA ALA A 76 -8.91 -10.11 4.76
C ALA A 76 -10.43 -9.98 4.57
N ILE A 77 -11.21 -10.69 5.39
CA ILE A 77 -12.68 -10.61 5.45
C ILE A 77 -13.16 -9.23 5.93
N HIS A 78 -12.53 -8.61 6.93
CA HIS A 78 -12.89 -7.26 7.36
C HIS A 78 -12.62 -6.23 6.26
N ILE A 79 -11.50 -6.34 5.52
CA ILE A 79 -11.19 -5.44 4.39
C ILE A 79 -12.23 -5.62 3.26
N GLY A 80 -12.55 -6.86 2.90
CA GLY A 80 -13.58 -7.16 1.89
C GLY A 80 -15.01 -6.85 2.33
N ALA A 81 -15.31 -6.97 3.63
CA ALA A 81 -16.62 -6.69 4.23
C ALA A 81 -16.76 -5.26 4.74
N SER A 82 -15.77 -4.38 4.53
CA SER A 82 -15.89 -2.99 4.97
C SER A 82 -16.94 -2.25 4.15
N TRP A 83 -17.17 -2.59 2.87
CA TRP A 83 -18.05 -1.86 1.91
C TRP A 83 -17.81 -0.33 1.82
N ASP A 84 -16.93 0.21 2.67
CA ASP A 84 -16.39 1.55 2.79
C ASP A 84 -14.85 1.45 2.74
N ASP A 85 -14.29 1.89 1.61
CA ASP A 85 -13.13 2.78 1.55
C ASP A 85 -11.81 2.36 2.26
N ILE A 86 -11.24 1.16 2.06
CA ILE A 86 -9.76 0.98 2.17
C ILE A 86 -9.25 0.31 0.90
N ASN A 87 -8.63 1.10 0.02
CA ASN A 87 -8.17 0.62 -1.29
C ASN A 87 -6.70 0.21 -1.27
N VAL A 88 -5.88 0.92 -0.48
CA VAL A 88 -4.43 0.73 -0.44
C VAL A 88 -3.98 0.60 1.00
N LEU A 89 -3.25 -0.48 1.29
CA LEU A 89 -2.60 -0.70 2.58
C LEU A 89 -1.13 -0.28 2.48
N LEU A 90 -0.68 0.57 3.42
CA LEU A 90 0.70 1.06 3.48
C LEU A 90 1.65 0.06 4.14
N GLY A 91 1.63 -1.17 3.66
CA GLY A 91 2.49 -2.27 4.06
C GLY A 91 2.47 -3.41 3.03
N PRO A 92 3.36 -4.40 3.16
CA PRO A 92 4.30 -4.63 4.27
C PRO A 92 5.58 -3.77 4.20
N ASN A 93 6.39 -3.77 5.27
CA ASN A 93 7.65 -3.05 5.30
C ASN A 93 8.84 -3.96 4.96
N ALA A 94 9.52 -3.65 3.86
CA ALA A 94 10.82 -4.23 3.51
C ALA A 94 12.01 -3.32 3.90
N GLY A 95 11.74 -2.12 4.43
CA GLY A 95 12.75 -1.11 4.71
C GLY A 95 13.17 -0.97 6.18
N ARG A 96 14.49 -0.83 6.37
CA ARG A 96 15.27 -1.04 7.60
C ARG A 96 15.42 -2.52 7.96
N LEU A 97 16.22 -3.23 7.16
CA LEU A 97 16.72 -4.59 7.42
C LEU A 97 17.72 -4.65 8.60
N GLY A 98 17.57 -3.78 9.60
CA GLY A 98 18.37 -3.81 10.82
C GLY A 98 19.83 -3.36 10.72
N ARG A 99 20.25 -2.63 9.65
CA ARG A 99 21.65 -2.14 9.54
C ARG A 99 22.12 -1.39 10.81
N PRO A 100 21.38 -0.39 11.33
CA PRO A 100 21.55 0.05 12.71
C PRO A 100 20.66 -0.80 13.63
N LEU A 101 21.25 -1.47 14.63
CA LEU A 101 20.48 -2.27 15.60
C LEU A 101 19.49 -1.43 16.41
N LEU A 102 19.87 -0.19 16.76
CA LEU A 102 19.06 0.76 17.54
C LEU A 102 18.00 1.50 16.73
N SER A 103 17.77 1.10 15.48
CA SER A 103 16.76 1.73 14.66
C SER A 103 15.36 1.37 15.17
N GLY A 104 14.65 2.37 15.71
CA GLY A 104 13.29 2.22 16.26
C GLY A 104 12.18 1.86 15.24
N ARG A 105 12.54 1.53 14.00
CA ARG A 105 11.61 0.98 12.99
C ARG A 105 12.03 -0.39 12.45
N ASN A 106 13.04 -1.03 13.04
CA ASN A 106 13.43 -2.40 12.65
C ASN A 106 12.30 -3.40 12.93
N TRP A 107 11.56 -3.21 14.02
CA TRP A 107 10.40 -4.03 14.38
C TRP A 107 9.27 -4.00 13.34
N LYS A 108 9.28 -3.03 12.43
CA LYS A 108 8.32 -2.98 11.32
C LYS A 108 8.65 -3.98 10.21
N GLY A 109 9.91 -4.39 10.06
CA GLY A 109 10.30 -5.40 9.07
C GLY A 109 10.15 -6.81 9.62
N PHE A 110 10.21 -7.82 8.74
CA PHE A 110 10.16 -9.22 9.16
C PHE A 110 11.51 -9.75 9.67
N SER A 111 12.60 -9.42 8.97
CA SER A 111 13.94 -9.93 9.28
C SER A 111 15.04 -9.03 8.73
N VAL A 112 16.24 -9.16 9.30
CA VAL A 112 17.48 -8.55 8.78
C VAL A 112 18.06 -9.33 7.59
N ASN A 113 17.68 -10.59 7.42
CA ASN A 113 18.11 -11.41 6.30
C ASN A 113 17.30 -11.05 5.04
N PRO A 114 17.93 -10.65 3.92
CA PRO A 114 17.22 -10.18 2.74
C PRO A 114 16.42 -11.28 2.04
N TYR A 115 16.87 -12.53 2.10
CA TYR A 115 16.16 -13.67 1.51
C TYR A 115 14.89 -13.97 2.31
N LEU A 116 15.01 -14.16 3.63
CA LEU A 116 13.88 -14.42 4.51
C LEU A 116 12.87 -13.27 4.51
N SER A 117 13.37 -12.03 4.58
CA SER A 117 12.53 -10.83 4.48
C SER A 117 11.83 -10.75 3.12
N GLY A 118 12.51 -11.10 2.03
CA GLY A 118 11.92 -11.14 0.69
C GLY A 118 10.77 -12.14 0.57
N GLN A 119 10.97 -13.37 1.05
CA GLN A 119 9.93 -14.41 1.03
C GLN A 119 8.70 -13.99 1.83
N LEU A 120 8.88 -13.53 3.08
CA LEU A 120 7.77 -13.13 3.93
C LEU A 120 7.02 -11.89 3.41
N ASN A 121 7.73 -10.93 2.81
CA ASN A 121 7.08 -9.80 2.15
C ASN A 121 6.27 -10.25 0.92
N ALA A 122 6.78 -11.20 0.14
CA ALA A 122 6.09 -11.71 -1.05
C ALA A 122 4.78 -12.42 -0.68
N GLU A 123 4.83 -13.36 0.27
CA GLU A 123 3.63 -14.03 0.80
C GLU A 123 2.62 -13.00 1.32
N LYS A 124 3.10 -11.99 2.05
CA LYS A 124 2.19 -10.98 2.59
C LYS A 124 1.52 -10.13 1.50
N ILE A 125 2.24 -9.79 0.44
CA ILE A 125 1.67 -9.05 -0.70
C ILE A 125 0.60 -9.89 -1.39
N ILE A 126 0.84 -11.18 -1.60
CA ILE A 126 -0.12 -12.10 -2.21
C ILE A 126 -1.39 -12.14 -1.36
N GLU A 127 -1.27 -12.39 -0.05
CA GLU A 127 -2.43 -12.40 0.86
C GLU A 127 -3.26 -11.11 0.81
N LEU A 128 -2.59 -9.95 0.77
CA LEU A 128 -3.28 -8.66 0.74
C LEU A 128 -3.99 -8.41 -0.61
N GLN A 129 -3.37 -8.81 -1.72
CA GLN A 129 -3.94 -8.65 -3.06
C GLN A 129 -5.07 -9.64 -3.35
N ASP A 130 -4.97 -10.87 -2.83
CA ASP A 130 -6.06 -11.87 -2.87
C ASP A 130 -7.27 -11.41 -2.05
N ALA A 131 -7.05 -10.60 -1.02
CA ALA A 131 -8.09 -9.93 -0.23
C ALA A 131 -8.65 -8.65 -0.88
N CYS A 132 -8.38 -8.41 -2.16
CA CYS A 132 -8.83 -7.24 -2.93
C CYS A 132 -8.27 -5.88 -2.46
N ALA A 133 -7.13 -5.87 -1.75
CA ALA A 133 -6.44 -4.63 -1.36
C ALA A 133 -5.14 -4.42 -2.16
N ILE A 134 -4.83 -3.17 -2.50
CA ILE A 134 -3.54 -2.84 -3.10
C ILE A 134 -2.48 -2.78 -1.98
N ALA A 135 -1.50 -3.68 -2.03
CA ALA A 135 -0.35 -3.63 -1.14
C ALA A 135 0.68 -2.57 -1.58
N ASN A 136 1.23 -1.82 -0.63
CA ASN A 136 2.35 -0.89 -0.86
C ASN A 136 3.57 -1.37 -0.09
N LEU A 137 4.55 -1.93 -0.82
CA LEU A 137 5.83 -2.32 -0.23
C LEU A 137 6.59 -1.07 0.22
N ARG A 138 6.72 -0.89 1.53
CA ARG A 138 7.28 0.34 2.10
C ARG A 138 8.76 0.20 2.44
N LEU A 139 9.52 1.20 2.01
CA LEU A 139 10.91 1.40 2.40
C LEU A 139 11.04 2.59 3.34
N SER A 140 11.38 2.34 4.60
CA SER A 140 11.71 3.40 5.55
C SER A 140 13.13 3.91 5.30
N CYS A 141 13.28 4.96 4.49
CA CYS A 141 14.54 5.68 4.37
C CYS A 141 14.96 6.23 5.76
N PRO A 142 16.25 6.17 6.15
CA PRO A 142 16.75 6.97 7.25
C PRO A 142 16.47 8.44 6.92
N ARG A 143 15.88 9.21 7.84
CA ARG A 143 16.12 10.65 7.77
C ARG A 143 17.63 10.78 7.97
N LEU A 144 18.35 11.24 6.95
CA LEU A 144 19.65 11.84 7.16
C LEU A 144 19.35 13.07 8.02
N GLY A 145 19.45 12.92 9.34
CA GLY A 145 19.55 14.10 10.20
C GLY A 145 20.81 14.84 9.76
N ASN A 146 20.73 16.18 9.77
CA ASN A 146 21.85 17.05 9.44
C ASN A 146 23.14 16.52 10.09
N LEU A 147 24.08 16.10 9.25
CA LEU A 147 25.51 16.30 9.52
C LEU A 147 25.81 17.78 9.32
#